data_AF-A0A1Q7E9Z7-F1
#
_entry.id   AF-A0A1Q7E9Z7-F1
#
_cell.length_a   1.000
_cell.length_b   1.000
_cell.length_c   1.000
_cell.angle_alpha   90.00
_cell.angle_beta   90.00
_cell.angle_gamma   90.00
#
_symmetry.space_group_name_H-M   'P 1'
#
loop_
_entity.id
_entity.type
_entity.pdbx_description
1 polymer ?
#
loop_
_entity_poly.entity_id
_entity_poly.type
_entity_poly.pdbx_seq_one_letter_code
_entity_poly.pdbx_strand_id
1 'polypeptide(L)'
;MSVTLQLPAVLAKLADGQRTLEAHGSTLGDIVADVATRFPGLAPRLRDAAGKPYPFVTFYVNDDDARLQGGFAASVRDGDEIIVVPAIAGG
;
A
#
# COMPACT_ATOMS: atom_id res chain seq x y z
N MET A 1 14.39 7.36 -2.32
CA MET A 1 13.21 7.39 -3.19
C MET A 1 12.02 7.43 -2.27
N SER A 2 11.30 8.55 -2.28
CA SER A 2 10.11 8.82 -1.50
C SER A 2 8.90 8.74 -2.41
N VAL A 3 7.86 8.06 -1.94
CA VAL A 3 6.57 7.94 -2.63
C VAL A 3 5.45 8.31 -1.67
N THR A 4 4.31 8.68 -2.23
CA THR A 4 3.11 9.01 -1.46
C THR A 4 2.18 7.80 -1.44
N LEU A 5 1.91 7.25 -0.25
CA LEU A 5 0.90 6.20 -0.06
C LEU A 5 -0.40 6.81 0.47
N GLN A 6 -1.46 6.72 -0.33
CA GLN A 6 -2.81 7.12 0.04
C GLN A 6 -3.60 5.95 0.63
N LEU A 7 -4.15 6.16 1.82
CA LEU A 7 -4.97 5.20 2.54
C LEU A 7 -6.46 5.59 2.49
N PRO A 8 -7.35 4.59 2.32
CA PRO A 8 -8.77 4.79 2.49
C PRO A 8 -9.06 5.06 3.97
N ALA A 9 -10.17 5.76 4.25
CA ALA A 9 -10.51 6.18 5.62
C ALA A 9 -10.58 5.01 6.62
N VAL A 10 -10.96 3.81 6.18
CA VAL A 10 -11.01 2.61 7.03
C VAL A 10 -9.62 2.14 7.47
N LEU A 11 -8.61 2.25 6.61
CA LEU A 11 -7.24 1.84 6.91
C LEU A 11 -6.45 2.95 7.62
N ALA A 12 -6.76 4.22 7.33
CA ALA A 12 -6.11 5.36 7.99
C ALA A 12 -6.25 5.32 9.53
N LYS A 13 -7.34 4.74 10.06
CA LYS A 13 -7.52 4.51 11.51
C LYS A 13 -6.44 3.62 12.14
N LEU A 14 -5.75 2.81 11.34
CA LEU A 14 -4.65 1.94 11.74
C LEU A 14 -3.27 2.59 11.53
N ALA A 15 -3.24 3.82 11.01
CA ALA A 15 -2.06 4.65 10.80
C ALA A 15 -2.25 6.03 11.44
N ASP A 16 -2.67 6.06 12.72
CA ASP A 16 -2.86 7.28 13.51
C ASP A 16 -3.81 8.33 12.89
N GLY A 17 -4.73 7.88 12.04
CA GLY A 17 -5.66 8.73 11.31
C GLY A 17 -5.05 9.38 10.06
N GLN A 18 -3.79 9.12 9.74
CA GLN A 18 -3.11 9.67 8.57
C GLN A 18 -3.61 8.99 7.29
N ARG A 19 -4.15 9.80 6.37
CA ARG A 19 -4.62 9.34 5.06
C ARG A 19 -3.55 9.33 3.98
N THR A 20 -2.46 10.06 4.23
CA THR A 20 -1.33 10.19 3.32
C THR A 20 -0.08 9.91 4.12
N LEU A 21 0.68 8.91 3.69
CA LEU A 21 1.92 8.52 4.30
C LEU A 21 3.04 8.68 3.29
N GLU A 22 4.13 9.30 3.71
CA GLU A 22 5.39 9.21 2.98
C GLU A 22 6.04 7.86 3.27
N ALA A 23 6.56 7.19 2.24
CA ALA A 23 7.18 5.88 2.36
C ALA A 23 8.35 5.72 1.39
N HIS A 24 9.26 4.79 1.72
CA HIS A 24 10.53 4.66 1.00
C HIS A 24 10.78 3.25 0.51
N GLY A 25 11.29 3.12 -0.71
CA GLY A 25 11.60 1.83 -1.33
C GLY A 25 11.75 1.93 -2.84
N SER A 26 12.07 0.80 -3.48
CA SER A 26 12.22 0.72 -4.94
C SER A 26 11.14 -0.12 -5.60
N THR A 27 10.38 -0.88 -4.81
CA THR A 27 9.21 -1.66 -5.25
C THR A 27 8.02 -1.42 -4.34
N LEU A 28 6.81 -1.71 -4.83
CA LEU A 28 5.59 -1.67 -4.00
C LEU A 28 5.72 -2.54 -2.73
N GLY A 29 6.39 -3.69 -2.83
CA GLY A 29 6.66 -4.55 -1.67
C GLY A 29 7.52 -3.86 -0.61
N ASP A 30 8.55 -3.13 -1.02
CA ASP A 30 9.40 -2.35 -0.11
C ASP A 30 8.61 -1.22 0.57
N ILE A 31 7.76 -0.52 -0.19
CA ILE A 31 6.88 0.54 0.34
C ILE A 31 5.96 -0.02 1.42
N VAL A 32 5.29 -1.14 1.13
CA VAL A 32 4.39 -1.80 2.08
C VAL A 32 5.17 -2.31 3.29
N ALA A 33 6.39 -2.81 3.10
CA ALA A 33 7.23 -3.25 4.21
C ALA A 33 7.66 -2.10 5.12
N ASP A 34 8.10 -0.96 4.56
CA ASP A 34 8.44 0.26 5.30
C ASP A 34 7.24 0.73 6.14
N VAL A 35 6.07 0.88 5.52
CA VAL A 35 4.84 1.29 6.22
C VAL A 35 4.43 0.27 7.29
N ALA A 36 4.55 -1.03 7.02
CA ALA A 36 4.23 -2.08 7.98
C ALA A 36 5.14 -2.08 9.21
N THR A 37 6.40 -1.63 9.09
CA THR A 37 7.31 -1.50 10.23
C THR A 37 6.92 -0.34 11.14
N ARG A 38 6.46 0.77 10.56
CA ARG A 38 6.02 1.98 11.28
C ARG A 38 4.62 1.83 11.87
N PHE A 39 3.74 1.09 11.20
CA PHE A 39 2.35 0.88 11.59
C PHE A 39 1.99 -0.62 11.65
N PRO A 40 2.38 -1.34 12.73
CA PRO A 40 2.15 -2.78 12.85
C PRO A 40 0.67 -3.18 12.78
N GLY A 41 -0.24 -2.31 13.24
CA GLY A 41 -1.70 -2.55 13.17
C GLY A 41 -2.26 -2.50 11.74
N LEU A 42 -1.61 -1.75 10.83
CA LEU A 42 -1.98 -1.65 9.42
C LEU A 42 -1.41 -2.82 8.60
N ALA A 43 -0.25 -3.36 8.99
CA ALA A 43 0.44 -4.44 8.28
C ALA A 43 -0.47 -5.61 7.83
N PRO A 44 -1.32 -6.23 8.69
CA PRO A 44 -2.16 -7.37 8.29
C PRO A 44 -3.29 -6.98 7.32
N ARG A 45 -3.47 -5.69 7.01
CA ARG A 45 -4.44 -5.20 6.01
C ARG A 45 -3.79 -4.87 4.68
N LEU A 46 -2.45 -4.78 4.61
CA LEU A 46 -1.70 -4.51 3.38
C LEU A 46 -1.00 -5.77 2.86
N ARG A 47 -0.54 -6.64 3.76
CA ARG A 47 0.14 -7.89 3.42
C ARG A 47 -0.27 -9.04 4.32
N ASP A 48 -0.13 -10.26 3.83
CA ASP A 48 -0.31 -11.47 4.62
C ASP A 48 0.94 -11.81 5.46
N ALA A 49 0.86 -12.90 6.24
CA ALA A 49 1.96 -13.35 7.09
C ALA A 49 3.20 -13.84 6.30
N ALA A 50 3.03 -14.17 5.01
CA ALA A 50 4.13 -14.53 4.11
C ALA A 50 4.73 -13.31 3.38
N GLY A 51 4.24 -12.10 3.67
CA GLY A 51 4.70 -10.86 3.05
C GLY A 51 4.12 -10.59 1.66
N LYS A 52 3.08 -11.33 1.24
CA LYS A 52 2.40 -11.14 -0.06
C LYS A 52 1.26 -10.12 0.05
N PRO A 53 0.79 -9.53 -1.07
CA PRO A 53 -0.34 -8.62 -1.05
C PRO A 53 -1.57 -9.21 -0.35
N TYR A 54 -2.20 -8.43 0.52
CA TYR A 54 -3.43 -8.84 1.17
C TYR A 54 -4.58 -8.89 0.15
N PRO A 55 -5.32 -10.01 0.01
CA PRO A 55 -6.23 -10.20 -1.12
C PRO A 55 -7.47 -9.30 -1.12
N PHE A 56 -7.78 -8.63 -0.01
CA PHE A 56 -8.92 -7.71 0.10
C PHE A 56 -8.52 -6.24 -0.06
N VAL A 57 -7.32 -5.96 -0.57
CA VAL A 57 -6.92 -4.63 -1.02
C VAL A 57 -6.30 -4.73 -2.42
N THR A 58 -6.54 -3.71 -3.22
CA THR A 58 -5.87 -3.48 -4.50
C THR A 58 -4.94 -2.29 -4.33
N PHE A 59 -3.76 -2.38 -4.91
CA PHE A 59 -2.80 -1.29 -4.95
C PHE A 59 -2.75 -0.74 -6.37
N TYR A 60 -2.80 0.58 -6.48
CA TYR A 60 -2.59 1.30 -7.73
C TYR A 60 -1.31 2.10 -7.62
N VAL A 61 -0.48 2.10 -8.67
CA VAL A 61 0.71 2.96 -8.79
C VAL A 61 0.44 3.92 -9.94
N ASN A 62 0.32 5.21 -9.67
CA ASN A 62 -0.04 6.24 -10.65
C ASN A 62 -1.28 5.83 -11.50
N ASP A 63 -2.37 5.45 -10.84
CA ASP A 63 -3.64 4.97 -11.43
C ASP A 63 -3.62 3.59 -12.12
N ASP A 64 -2.46 2.95 -12.26
CA ASP A 64 -2.36 1.60 -12.83
C ASP A 64 -2.47 0.51 -11.74
N ASP A 65 -3.27 -0.54 -11.98
CA ASP A 65 -3.38 -1.67 -11.07
C ASP A 65 -2.04 -2.42 -10.98
N ALA A 66 -1.44 -2.42 -9.78
CA ALA A 66 -0.13 -3.00 -9.55
C ALA A 66 -0.08 -4.50 -9.89
N ARG A 67 -1.22 -5.22 -9.84
CA ARG A 67 -1.28 -6.65 -10.21
C ARG A 67 -0.91 -6.87 -11.68
N LEU A 68 -1.21 -5.91 -12.56
CA LEU A 68 -0.84 -5.94 -13.97
C LEU A 68 0.64 -5.58 -14.19
N GLN A 69 1.28 -4.98 -13.18
CA GLN A 69 2.68 -4.54 -13.20
C GLN A 69 3.62 -5.46 -12.39
N GLY A 70 3.17 -6.67 -12.01
CA GLY A 70 3.97 -7.63 -11.24
C GLY A 70 3.70 -7.64 -9.72
N GLY A 71 2.65 -6.98 -9.27
CA GLY A 71 2.23 -6.92 -7.87
C GLY A 71 3.25 -6.21 -7.00
N PHE A 72 3.69 -6.85 -5.92
CA PHE A 72 4.73 -6.27 -5.05
C PHE A 72 6.10 -6.12 -5.72
N ALA A 73 6.35 -6.76 -6.86
CA ALA A 73 7.55 -6.53 -7.65
C ALA A 73 7.46 -5.29 -8.56
N ALA A 74 6.30 -4.64 -8.65
CA ALA A 74 6.12 -3.42 -9.41
C ALA A 74 7.12 -2.36 -8.93
N SER A 75 7.94 -1.85 -9.85
CA SER A 75 8.93 -0.82 -9.54
C SER A 75 8.24 0.51 -9.31
N VAL A 76 8.71 1.24 -8.31
CA VAL A 76 8.24 2.60 -8.00
C VAL A 76 9.40 3.58 -8.10
N ARG A 77 9.09 4.82 -8.45
CA ARG A 77 10.04 5.91 -8.63
C ARG A 77 9.76 7.02 -7.62
N ASP A 78 10.78 7.84 -7.41
CA ASP A 78 10.64 9.04 -6.57
C ASP A 78 9.49 9.93 -7.08
N GLY A 79 8.59 10.31 -6.17
CA GLY A 79 7.41 11.11 -6.50
C GLY A 79 6.19 10.31 -6.97
N ASP A 80 6.28 8.98 -7.13
CA ASP A 80 5.11 8.16 -7.48
C ASP A 80 4.05 8.20 -6.38
N GLU A 81 2.80 8.04 -6.80
CA GLU A 81 1.65 7.94 -5.91
C GLU A 81 1.09 6.52 -5.92
N ILE A 82 0.84 5.99 -4.72
CA ILE A 82 0.29 4.66 -4.50
C ILE A 82 -1.05 4.81 -3.79
N ILE A 83 -2.11 4.29 -4.38
CA ILE A 83 -3.45 4.31 -3.78
C ILE A 83 -3.83 2.91 -3.32
N VAL A 84 -4.22 2.78 -2.05
CA VAL A 84 -4.77 1.54 -1.50
C VAL A 84 -6.29 1.59 -1.60
N VAL A 85 -6.88 0.64 -2.32
CA VAL A 85 -8.33 0.52 -2.45
C VAL A 85 -8.78 -0.77 -1.78
N PRO A 86 -9.64 -0.71 -0.74
CA PRO A 86 -10.19 -1.92 -0.15
C PRO A 86 -11.17 -2.55 -1.14
N ALA A 87 -11.12 -3.87 -1.28
CA ALA A 87 -12.12 -4.63 -2.00
C ALA A 87 -13.42 -4.61 -1.20
N ILE A 88 -14.22 -3.57 -1.38
CA ILE A 88 -15.57 -3.51 -0.82
C ILE A 88 -16.48 -4.20 -1.84
N ALA A 89 -17.02 -5.36 -1.49
CA ALA A 89 -18.21 -5.86 -2.15
C ALA A 89 -19.30 -4.80 -1.99
N GLY A 90 -19.69 -4.15 -3.09
CA GLY A 90 -20.79 -3.19 -3.08
C GLY A 90 -22.01 -3.83 -2.41
N GLY A 91 -22.50 -3.17 -1.35
CA GLY A 91 -23.78 -3.49 -0.74
C GLY A 91 -24.93 -3.04 -1.62
#